data_AF-A0A2U2J049-F1
#
_entry.id   AF-A0A2U2J049-F1
#
_cell.length_a   1.000
_cell.length_b   1.000
_cell.length_c   1.000
_cell.angle_alpha   90.00
_cell.angle_beta   90.00
_cell.angle_gamma   90.00
#
_symmetry.space_group_name_H-M   'P 1'
#
loop_
_entity.id
_entity.type
_entity.pdbx_description
1 polymer ?
#
loop_
_entity_poly.entity_id
_entity_poly.type
_entity_poly.pdbx_seq_one_letter_code
_entity_poly.pdbx_strand_id
1 'polypeptide(L)'
;MTRRAVVPAILEVLEPWLEGIEKEYAAQPPTELRPTLPLTPDGKVNVVAIVRELKLKPADQKWFHTKPEIRDLVNSFAESQGVKPIGSRTQLDQVDDVVRQKVKRLGGDARRAQSDLTEAQRQIEFLTAKLEKVVVERDRYRSALREIYSSGDLPAPVIDEVIE
;
A
#
# COMPACT_ATOMS: atom_id res chain seq x y z
N MET A 1 -32.79 27.17 20.25
CA MET A 1 -32.39 25.77 19.95
C MET A 1 -31.27 25.80 18.92
N THR A 2 -30.05 25.45 19.32
CA THR A 2 -28.87 25.53 18.46
C THR A 2 -28.97 24.50 17.34
N ARG A 3 -28.96 24.95 16.09
CA ARG A 3 -29.04 24.09 14.91
C ARG A 3 -27.79 23.20 14.89
N ARG A 4 -27.94 21.91 15.20
CA ARG A 4 -26.82 20.95 15.18
C ARG A 4 -26.15 21.01 13.81
N ALA A 5 -24.84 21.24 13.79
CA ALA A 5 -24.07 21.25 12.55
C ALA A 5 -24.13 19.83 11.94
N VAL A 6 -24.66 19.73 10.73
CA VAL A 6 -24.98 18.43 10.12
C VAL A 6 -23.72 17.67 9.70
N VAL A 7 -22.69 18.39 9.24
CA VAL A 7 -21.44 17.76 8.76
C VAL A 7 -20.68 17.06 9.89
N PRO A 8 -20.35 17.72 11.03
CA PRO A 8 -19.66 17.04 12.13
C PRO A 8 -20.42 15.82 12.65
N ALA A 9 -21.76 15.91 12.74
CA ALA A 9 -22.58 14.82 13.22
C ALA A 9 -22.63 13.60 12.28
N ILE A 10 -22.42 13.80 10.97
CA ILE A 10 -22.31 12.68 10.02
C ILE A 10 -20.89 12.09 10.08
N LEU A 11 -19.85 12.94 10.14
CA LEU A 11 -18.45 12.50 10.22
C LEU A 11 -18.19 11.63 11.46
N GLU A 12 -18.75 12.00 12.60
CA GLU A 12 -18.63 11.26 13.87
C GLU A 12 -19.06 9.78 13.76
N VAL A 13 -20.02 9.47 12.88
CA VAL A 13 -20.49 8.10 12.65
C VAL A 13 -19.85 7.46 11.42
N LEU A 14 -19.51 8.28 10.41
CA LEU A 14 -18.94 7.83 9.14
C LEU A 14 -17.48 7.40 9.28
N GLU A 15 -16.66 8.15 10.01
CA GLU A 15 -15.22 7.86 10.16
C GLU A 15 -14.96 6.49 10.80
N PRO A 16 -15.56 6.13 11.96
CA PRO A 16 -15.33 4.82 12.57
C PRO A 16 -15.82 3.66 11.70
N TRP A 17 -16.89 3.87 10.94
CA TRP A 17 -17.41 2.85 10.03
C TRP A 17 -16.47 2.65 8.83
N LEU A 18 -15.94 3.72 8.23
CA LEU A 18 -14.97 3.61 7.13
C LEU A 18 -13.68 2.93 7.56
N GLU A 19 -13.19 3.21 8.78
CA GLU A 19 -12.05 2.49 9.35
C GLU A 19 -12.33 0.98 9.48
N GLY A 20 -13.55 0.59 9.85
CA GLY A 20 -13.97 -0.81 9.89
C GLY A 20 -13.94 -1.45 8.50
N ILE A 21 -14.50 -0.77 7.51
CA ILE A 21 -14.55 -1.20 6.11
C ILE A 21 -13.14 -1.35 5.52
N GLU A 22 -12.21 -0.47 5.85
CA GLU A 22 -10.81 -0.57 5.41
C GLU A 22 -10.06 -1.70 6.11
N LYS A 23 -10.29 -1.92 7.41
CA LYS A 23 -9.73 -3.08 8.12
C LYS A 23 -10.21 -4.39 7.50
N GLU A 24 -11.49 -4.48 7.16
CA GLU A 24 -12.04 -5.64 6.47
C GLU A 24 -11.42 -5.83 5.09
N TYR A 25 -11.20 -4.75 4.34
CA TYR A 25 -10.53 -4.81 3.03
C TYR A 25 -9.07 -5.27 3.16
N ALA A 26 -8.33 -4.72 4.12
CA ALA A 26 -6.92 -5.05 4.36
C ALA A 26 -6.72 -6.48 4.90
N ALA A 27 -7.74 -7.05 5.56
CA ALA A 27 -7.71 -8.42 6.06
C ALA A 27 -7.91 -9.47 4.95
N GLN A 28 -8.32 -9.07 3.75
CA GLN A 28 -8.54 -10.00 2.65
C GLN A 28 -7.21 -10.52 2.06
N PRO A 29 -7.17 -11.78 1.61
CA PRO A 29 -5.99 -12.31 0.95
C PRO A 29 -5.75 -11.60 -0.39
N PRO A 30 -4.47 -11.39 -0.80
CA PRO A 30 -4.13 -10.64 -2.02
C PRO A 30 -4.75 -11.18 -3.31
N THR A 31 -5.07 -12.48 -3.36
CA THR A 31 -5.65 -13.15 -4.53
C THR A 31 -7.15 -12.93 -4.69
N GLU A 32 -7.84 -12.41 -3.68
CA GLU A 32 -9.31 -12.29 -3.66
C GLU A 32 -9.80 -10.91 -3.22
N LEU A 33 -9.00 -9.85 -3.40
CA LEU A 33 -9.37 -8.49 -3.04
C LEU A 33 -10.70 -8.08 -3.71
N ARG A 34 -11.73 -7.92 -2.90
CA ARG A 34 -13.05 -7.42 -3.27
C ARG A 34 -13.36 -6.15 -2.48
N PRO A 35 -13.90 -5.12 -3.14
CA PRO A 35 -14.34 -3.92 -2.44
C PRO A 35 -15.32 -4.26 -1.33
N THR A 36 -15.06 -3.74 -0.13
CA THR A 36 -15.95 -3.85 1.03
C THR A 36 -16.95 -2.70 1.07
N LEU A 37 -16.68 -1.61 0.35
CA LEU A 37 -17.63 -0.52 0.20
C LEU A 37 -18.90 -0.98 -0.53
N PRO A 38 -20.09 -0.53 -0.09
CA PRO A 38 -21.33 -0.81 -0.82
C PRO A 38 -21.30 -0.20 -2.23
N LEU A 39 -21.54 -1.01 -3.24
CA LEU A 39 -21.55 -0.59 -4.64
C LEU A 39 -22.95 -0.64 -5.25
N THR A 40 -23.17 0.20 -6.24
CA THR A 40 -24.31 0.10 -7.16
C THR A 40 -23.98 -0.91 -8.28
N PRO A 41 -24.98 -1.38 -9.05
CA PRO A 41 -24.73 -2.25 -10.20
C PRO A 41 -23.74 -1.65 -11.23
N ASP A 42 -23.63 -0.31 -11.29
CA ASP A 42 -22.71 0.39 -12.19
C ASP A 42 -21.24 0.44 -11.69
N GLY A 43 -20.96 -0.15 -10.52
CA GLY A 43 -19.64 -0.19 -9.89
C GLY A 43 -19.21 1.11 -9.19
N LYS A 44 -20.14 2.05 -8.95
CA LYS A 44 -19.92 3.26 -8.14
C LYS A 44 -20.39 3.07 -6.70
N VAL A 45 -19.79 3.82 -5.79
CA VAL A 45 -20.20 3.86 -4.37
C VAL A 45 -21.71 4.10 -4.24
N ASN A 46 -22.35 3.27 -3.44
CA ASN A 46 -23.78 3.32 -3.18
C ASN A 46 -24.08 4.10 -1.91
N VAL A 47 -24.30 5.40 -2.06
CA VAL A 47 -24.63 6.31 -0.95
C VAL A 47 -25.89 5.87 -0.20
N VAL A 48 -26.89 5.30 -0.89
CA VAL A 48 -28.12 4.83 -0.24
C VAL A 48 -27.84 3.69 0.73
N ALA A 49 -26.98 2.74 0.35
CA ALA A 49 -26.57 1.64 1.20
C ALA A 49 -25.77 2.14 2.42
N ILE A 50 -24.83 3.08 2.21
CA ILE A 50 -24.05 3.69 3.30
C ILE A 50 -24.97 4.38 4.31
N VAL A 51 -25.91 5.21 3.85
CA VAL A 51 -26.88 5.89 4.71
C VAL A 51 -27.71 4.89 5.51
N ARG A 52 -28.08 3.76 4.89
CA ARG A 52 -28.84 2.69 5.55
C ARG A 52 -28.02 1.98 6.63
N GLU A 53 -26.77 1.62 6.34
CA GLU A 53 -25.87 0.92 7.26
C GLU A 53 -25.51 1.79 8.48
N LEU A 54 -25.25 3.06 8.25
CA LEU A 54 -24.99 4.06 9.30
C LEU A 54 -26.26 4.49 10.07
N LYS A 55 -27.43 3.96 9.69
CA LYS A 55 -28.74 4.32 10.28
C LYS A 55 -29.01 5.83 10.24
N LEU A 56 -28.49 6.52 9.23
CA LEU A 56 -28.73 7.94 8.98
C LEU A 56 -30.11 8.15 8.37
N LYS A 57 -30.60 9.39 8.36
CA LYS A 57 -31.90 9.69 7.74
C LYS A 57 -31.74 9.64 6.22
N PRO A 58 -32.75 9.16 5.46
CA PRO A 58 -32.72 9.21 4.00
C PRO A 58 -32.44 10.62 3.45
N ALA A 59 -32.94 11.66 4.15
CA ALA A 59 -32.69 13.06 3.81
C ALA A 59 -31.21 13.49 3.89
N ASP A 60 -30.37 12.72 4.60
CA ASP A 60 -28.94 13.00 4.75
C ASP A 60 -28.12 12.53 3.54
N GLN A 61 -28.69 11.70 2.66
CA GLN A 61 -28.04 11.25 1.41
C GLN A 61 -27.53 12.42 0.58
N LYS A 62 -28.27 13.53 0.52
CA LYS A 62 -27.87 14.72 -0.26
C LYS A 62 -26.54 15.31 0.21
N TRP A 63 -26.16 15.13 1.48
CA TRP A 63 -24.93 15.70 2.03
C TRP A 63 -23.69 15.00 1.47
N PHE A 64 -23.77 13.70 1.15
CA PHE A 64 -22.69 12.97 0.49
C PHE A 64 -22.39 13.46 -0.95
N HIS A 65 -23.32 14.17 -1.59
CA HIS A 65 -23.10 14.77 -2.90
C HIS A 65 -22.76 16.27 -2.84
N THR A 66 -23.27 16.97 -1.82
CA THR A 66 -23.21 18.44 -1.71
C THR A 66 -22.15 18.95 -0.74
N LYS A 67 -21.66 18.12 0.19
CA LYS A 67 -20.63 18.47 1.15
C LYS A 67 -19.32 17.79 0.78
N PRO A 68 -18.30 18.55 0.33
CA PRO A 68 -17.04 17.97 -0.09
C PRO A 68 -16.36 17.19 1.03
N GLU A 69 -16.47 17.64 2.29
CA GLU A 69 -15.84 16.98 3.44
C GLU A 69 -16.31 15.52 3.60
N ILE A 70 -17.62 15.29 3.46
CA ILE A 70 -18.21 13.95 3.55
C ILE A 70 -17.90 13.14 2.27
N ARG A 71 -18.02 13.78 1.11
CA ARG A 71 -17.83 13.15 -0.19
C ARG A 71 -16.39 12.68 -0.38
N ASP A 72 -15.44 13.55 -0.10
CA ASP A 72 -14.02 13.35 -0.35
C ASP A 72 -13.47 12.29 0.61
N LEU A 73 -13.98 12.26 1.85
CA LEU A 73 -13.70 11.17 2.78
C LEU A 73 -14.16 9.82 2.23
N VAL A 74 -15.40 9.67 1.77
CA VAL A 74 -15.83 8.38 1.19
C VAL A 74 -15.07 8.05 -0.11
N ASN A 75 -14.76 9.07 -0.91
CA ASN A 75 -14.07 8.89 -2.18
C ASN A 75 -12.61 8.46 -2.03
N SER A 76 -11.92 8.82 -0.94
CA SER A 76 -10.55 8.34 -0.70
C SER A 76 -10.51 6.83 -0.45
N PHE A 77 -11.49 6.28 0.28
CA PHE A 77 -11.65 4.84 0.48
C PHE A 77 -12.13 4.14 -0.79
N ALA A 78 -13.00 4.80 -1.57
CA ALA A 78 -13.41 4.30 -2.89
C ALA A 78 -12.19 4.12 -3.81
N GLU A 79 -11.28 5.10 -3.80
CA GLU A 79 -10.04 5.04 -4.57
C GLU A 79 -9.09 3.94 -4.05
N SER A 80 -8.96 3.78 -2.72
CA SER A 80 -8.10 2.74 -2.14
C SER A 80 -8.55 1.32 -2.50
N GLN A 81 -9.86 1.12 -2.69
CA GLN A 81 -10.47 -0.15 -3.11
C GLN A 81 -10.67 -0.30 -4.62
N GLY A 82 -10.28 0.72 -5.41
CA GLY A 82 -10.36 0.68 -6.88
C GLY A 82 -11.77 0.79 -7.47
N VAL A 83 -12.73 1.41 -6.76
CA VAL A 83 -14.11 1.57 -7.21
C VAL A 83 -14.43 2.99 -7.65
N LYS A 84 -15.51 3.19 -8.42
CA LYS A 84 -15.86 4.53 -8.91
C LYS A 84 -16.36 5.41 -7.75
N PRO A 85 -15.85 6.64 -7.62
CA PRO A 85 -16.23 7.54 -6.53
C PRO A 85 -17.68 8.02 -6.65
N ILE A 86 -18.17 8.66 -5.60
CA ILE A 86 -19.41 9.44 -5.59
C ILE A 86 -19.23 10.62 -6.56
N GLY A 87 -20.07 10.65 -7.60
CA GLY A 87 -20.08 11.73 -8.58
C GLY A 87 -20.56 13.06 -8.02
N SER A 88 -19.79 14.11 -8.33
CA SER A 88 -20.16 15.53 -8.27
C SER A 88 -20.97 15.87 -9.52
N ARG A 89 -21.96 16.76 -9.44
CA ARG A 89 -22.75 17.25 -10.60
C ARG A 89 -22.33 18.68 -10.97
N THR A 90 -21.07 19.06 -10.79
CA THR A 90 -20.66 20.47 -10.83
C THR A 90 -19.49 20.72 -11.77
N GLN A 91 -19.65 21.74 -12.62
CA GLN A 91 -18.78 22.18 -13.72
C GLN A 91 -17.29 22.46 -13.39
N LEU A 92 -16.88 22.27 -12.12
CA LEU A 92 -15.49 22.23 -11.65
C LEU A 92 -14.76 20.92 -11.97
N ASP A 93 -15.49 19.87 -12.38
CA ASP A 93 -14.96 18.51 -12.55
C ASP A 93 -13.80 18.39 -13.58
N GLN A 94 -13.67 19.27 -14.58
CA GLN A 94 -12.59 19.17 -15.59
C GLN A 94 -11.21 19.65 -15.11
N VAL A 95 -11.16 20.67 -14.24
CA VAL A 95 -9.88 21.16 -13.69
C VAL A 95 -9.40 20.24 -12.58
N ASP A 96 -10.35 19.68 -11.82
CA ASP A 96 -10.09 18.73 -10.74
C ASP A 96 -9.59 17.37 -11.27
N ASP A 97 -10.08 16.90 -12.43
CA ASP A 97 -9.63 15.65 -13.05
C ASP A 97 -8.14 15.63 -13.43
N VAL A 98 -7.59 16.77 -13.89
CA VAL A 98 -6.16 16.88 -14.23
C VAL A 98 -5.29 16.85 -12.97
N VAL A 99 -5.75 17.54 -11.90
CA VAL A 99 -5.05 17.54 -10.61
C VAL A 99 -5.16 16.17 -9.93
N ARG A 100 -6.33 15.54 -9.96
CA ARG A 100 -6.55 14.15 -9.48
C ARG A 100 -5.71 13.14 -10.24
N GLN A 101 -5.62 13.23 -11.56
CA GLN A 101 -4.73 12.36 -12.34
C GLN A 101 -3.26 12.54 -11.95
N LYS A 102 -2.82 13.77 -11.67
CA LYS A 102 -1.45 14.05 -11.25
C LYS A 102 -1.15 13.50 -9.86
N VAL A 103 -2.06 13.69 -8.91
CA VAL A 103 -1.96 13.12 -7.55
C VAL A 103 -2.00 11.59 -7.59
N LYS A 104 -2.87 10.99 -8.43
CA LYS A 104 -2.95 9.53 -8.63
C LYS A 104 -1.66 8.95 -9.21
N ARG A 105 -1.02 9.64 -10.17
CA ARG A 105 0.31 9.24 -10.67
C ARG A 105 1.34 9.30 -9.55
N LEU A 106 1.43 10.41 -8.83
CA LEU A 106 2.40 10.57 -7.74
C LEU A 106 2.19 9.55 -6.61
N GLY A 107 0.96 9.24 -6.26
CA GLY A 107 0.63 8.19 -5.28
C GLY A 107 0.97 6.78 -5.77
N GLY A 108 0.73 6.50 -7.05
CA GLY A 108 1.14 5.24 -7.69
C GLY A 108 2.67 5.08 -7.72
N ASP A 109 3.38 6.16 -8.05
CA ASP A 109 4.85 6.18 -8.09
C ASP A 109 5.45 6.03 -6.69
N ALA A 110 4.85 6.64 -5.66
CA ALA A 110 5.27 6.47 -4.27
C ALA A 110 5.08 5.03 -3.76
N ARG A 111 3.96 4.37 -4.12
CA ARG A 111 3.72 2.96 -3.76
C ARG A 111 4.67 2.01 -4.48
N ARG A 112 4.99 2.27 -5.75
CA ARG A 112 6.02 1.51 -6.48
C ARG A 112 7.39 1.69 -5.85
N ALA A 113 7.79 2.93 -5.56
CA ALA A 113 9.05 3.21 -4.89
C ALA A 113 9.16 2.52 -3.50
N GLN A 114 8.06 2.47 -2.74
CA GLN A 114 8.03 1.75 -1.47
C GLN A 114 8.18 0.22 -1.64
N SER A 115 7.52 -0.35 -2.66
CA SER A 115 7.66 -1.77 -3.00
C SER A 115 9.09 -2.10 -3.44
N ASP A 116 9.65 -1.30 -4.34
CA ASP A 116 11.01 -1.44 -4.86
C ASP A 116 12.05 -1.32 -3.73
N LEU A 117 11.84 -0.39 -2.79
CA LEU A 117 12.69 -0.24 -1.61
C LEU A 117 12.65 -1.50 -0.72
N THR A 118 11.46 -2.05 -0.50
CA THR A 118 11.28 -3.26 0.33
C THR A 118 11.95 -4.47 -0.33
N GLU A 119 11.85 -4.58 -1.66
CA GLU A 119 12.49 -5.64 -2.42
C GLU A 119 14.02 -5.50 -2.44
N ALA A 120 14.53 -4.27 -2.62
CA ALA A 120 15.95 -3.97 -2.50
C ALA A 120 16.51 -4.30 -1.10
N GLN A 121 15.76 -4.00 -0.04
CA GLN A 121 16.16 -4.34 1.34
C GLN A 121 16.27 -5.85 1.53
N ARG A 122 15.32 -6.64 1.04
CA ARG A 122 15.39 -8.12 1.07
C ARG A 122 16.60 -8.64 0.29
N GLN A 123 16.89 -8.04 -0.86
CA GLN A 123 18.04 -8.42 -1.67
C GLN A 123 19.36 -8.12 -0.93
N ILE A 124 19.45 -6.97 -0.26
CA ILE A 124 20.61 -6.60 0.57
C ILE A 124 20.79 -7.59 1.71
N GLU A 125 19.73 -7.93 2.45
CA GLU A 125 19.80 -8.93 3.53
C GLU A 125 20.26 -10.29 3.02
N PHE A 126 19.70 -10.75 1.90
CA PHE A 126 20.08 -12.01 1.28
C PHE A 126 21.57 -12.03 0.85
N LEU A 127 22.03 -10.97 0.20
CA LEU A 127 23.43 -10.86 -0.23
C LEU A 127 24.38 -10.74 0.95
N THR A 128 23.99 -10.03 2.01
CA THR A 128 24.77 -9.92 3.25
C THR A 128 24.96 -11.29 3.91
N ALA A 129 23.88 -12.07 4.05
CA ALA A 129 23.95 -13.42 4.59
C ALA A 129 24.80 -14.36 3.72
N LYS A 130 24.76 -14.20 2.39
CA LYS A 130 25.62 -14.98 1.48
C LYS A 130 27.09 -14.58 1.61
N LEU A 131 27.38 -13.30 1.76
CA LEU A 131 28.73 -12.78 1.96
C LEU A 131 29.34 -13.28 3.26
N GLU A 132 28.57 -13.30 4.36
CA GLU A 132 29.01 -13.88 5.63
C GLU A 132 29.39 -15.36 5.50
N LYS A 133 28.59 -16.17 4.80
CA LYS A 133 28.92 -17.58 4.55
C LYS A 133 30.24 -17.73 3.79
N VAL A 134 30.43 -16.96 2.73
CA VAL A 134 31.67 -17.00 1.92
C VAL A 134 32.87 -16.56 2.75
N VAL A 135 32.72 -15.55 3.62
CA VAL A 135 33.77 -15.10 4.53
C VAL A 135 34.16 -16.21 5.51
N VAL A 136 33.19 -16.89 6.12
CA VAL A 136 33.44 -18.03 7.02
C VAL A 136 34.15 -19.17 6.31
N GLU A 137 33.74 -19.52 5.09
CA GLU A 137 34.39 -20.56 4.29
C GLU A 137 35.83 -20.18 3.93
N ARG A 138 36.06 -18.95 3.47
CA ARG A 138 37.40 -18.43 3.18
C ARG A 138 38.31 -18.53 4.39
N ASP A 139 37.84 -18.12 5.56
CA ASP A 139 38.63 -18.11 6.78
C ASP A 139 38.92 -19.54 7.27
N ARG A 140 37.98 -20.47 7.05
CA ARG A 140 38.19 -21.91 7.25
C ARG A 140 39.29 -22.45 6.33
N TYR A 141 39.22 -22.18 5.02
CA TYR A 141 40.24 -22.62 4.07
C TYR A 141 41.61 -22.02 4.35
N ARG A 142 41.68 -20.73 4.71
CA ARG A 142 42.93 -20.08 5.11
C ARG A 142 43.54 -20.71 6.36
N SER A 143 42.72 -21.07 7.33
CA SER A 143 43.18 -21.74 8.56
C SER A 143 43.70 -23.14 8.27
N ALA A 144 42.99 -23.92 7.45
CA ALA A 144 43.42 -25.25 7.02
C ALA A 144 44.74 -25.20 6.21
N LEU A 145 44.86 -24.26 5.27
CA LEU A 145 46.10 -24.04 4.53
C LEU A 145 47.24 -23.68 5.48
N ARG A 146 47.02 -22.75 6.42
CA ARG A 146 48.04 -22.35 7.39
C ARG A 146 48.53 -23.56 8.20
N GLU A 147 47.63 -24.42 8.66
CA GLU A 147 47.96 -25.64 9.39
C GLU A 147 48.87 -26.57 8.57
N ILE A 148 48.51 -26.85 7.31
CA ILE A 148 49.31 -27.64 6.35
C ILE A 148 50.70 -27.00 6.13
N TYR A 149 50.77 -25.70 5.90
CA TYR A 149 52.03 -24.98 5.70
C TYR A 149 52.89 -24.95 6.98
N SER A 150 52.28 -24.97 8.17
CA SER A 150 53.00 -24.97 9.46
C SER A 150 53.42 -26.37 9.94
N SER A 151 52.76 -27.44 9.48
CA SER A 151 53.12 -28.82 9.81
C SER A 151 54.25 -29.40 8.94
N GLY A 152 54.69 -28.66 7.92
CA GLY A 152 55.83 -29.02 7.07
C GLY A 152 55.52 -29.97 5.92
N ASP A 153 54.25 -30.33 5.71
CA ASP A 153 53.81 -31.22 4.63
C ASP A 153 53.30 -30.38 3.45
N LEU A 154 54.23 -30.00 2.55
CA LEU A 154 53.99 -29.04 1.46
C LEU A 154 53.45 -29.74 0.19
N PRO A 155 52.20 -29.48 -0.25
CA PRO A 155 51.82 -29.73 -1.63
C PRO A 155 52.50 -28.70 -2.56
N ALA A 156 52.99 -29.16 -3.72
CA ALA A 156 53.74 -28.36 -4.70
C ALA A 156 53.03 -27.04 -5.09
N PRO A 157 53.77 -25.97 -5.42
CA PRO A 157 53.17 -24.67 -5.72
C PRO A 157 52.24 -24.78 -6.94
N VAL A 158 50.94 -24.55 -6.73
CA VAL A 158 49.98 -24.35 -7.82
C VAL A 158 50.15 -22.91 -8.31
N ILE A 159 51.04 -22.73 -9.29
CA ILE A 159 51.05 -21.57 -10.17
C ILE A 159 50.46 -22.07 -11.49
N ASP A 160 49.25 -21.59 -11.80
CA ASP A 160 48.58 -21.54 -13.10
C ASP A 160 47.16 -21.01 -12.80
N GLU A 161 46.50 -20.12 -13.52
CA GLU A 161 46.76 -19.28 -14.68
C GLU A 161 45.52 -18.37 -14.69
N VAL A 162 45.62 -17.03 -14.58
CA VAL A 162 44.62 -16.11 -15.14
C VAL A 162 45.36 -14.82 -15.53
N ILE A 163 46.04 -14.91 -16.67
CA ILE A 163 46.26 -13.77 -17.57
C ILE A 163 45.12 -13.83 -18.59
N GLU A 164 44.54 -12.66 -18.85
CA GLU A 164 43.44 -12.30 -19.78
C GLU A 164 41.99 -12.50 -19.31
#